data_AF-A0A7W1HD40-F1
#
_entry.id   AF-A0A7W1HD40-F1
#
_cell.length_a   1.000
_cell.length_b   1.000
_cell.length_c   1.000
_cell.angle_alpha   90.00
_cell.angle_beta   90.00
_cell.angle_gamma   90.00
#
_symmetry.space_group_name_H-M   'P 1'
#
loop_
_entity.id
_entity.type
_entity.pdbx_description
1 polymer ?
#
loop_
_entity_poly.entity_id
_entity_poly.type
_entity_poly.pdbx_seq_one_letter_code
_entity_poly.pdbx_strand_id
1 'polypeptide(L)' 'RGIGVLITDHNVEQTLDIVDRAYIMFEGRVQASGSVRDLVYDDRVAQLYLGPTLTARLRARLEAVA' A
#
# COMPACT_ATOMS: atom_id res chain seq x y z
N ARG A 1 17.15 9.15 12.76
CA ARG A 1 17.42 10.59 12.53
C ARG A 1 16.23 11.50 12.84
N GLY A 2 15.07 11.00 13.29
CA GLY A 2 13.91 11.87 13.60
C GLY A 2 13.37 12.64 12.38
N ILE A 3 13.67 12.15 11.17
CA ILE A 3 13.26 12.78 9.92
C ILE A 3 12.07 11.99 9.39
N GLY A 4 10.94 12.66 9.18
CA GLY A 4 9.84 12.11 8.39
C GLY A 4 10.17 12.19 6.90
N VAL A 5 9.84 11.14 6.17
CA VAL A 5 10.07 11.06 4.72
C VAL A 5 8.73 10.85 4.04
N LEU A 6 8.46 11.67 3.02
CA LEU A 6 7.34 11.49 2.10
C LEU A 6 7.89 11.02 0.76
N ILE A 7 7.37 9.92 0.25
CA ILE A 7 7.78 9.31 -1.01
C ILE A 7 6.54 9.17 -1.89
N THR A 8 6.70 9.46 -3.17
CA THR A 8 5.73 9.13 -4.22
C THR A 8 6.46 8.35 -5.30
N ASP A 9 5.86 7.25 -5.74
CA ASP A 9 6.44 6.39 -6.77
C ASP A 9 5.31 5.67 -7.52
N HIS A 10 5.60 5.19 -8.72
CA HIS A 10 4.71 4.31 -9.47
C HIS A 10 4.98 2.83 -9.19
N ASN A 11 6.12 2.49 -8.58
CA ASN A 11 6.45 1.16 -8.08
C ASN A 11 5.81 0.93 -6.70
N VAL A 12 4.52 0.62 -6.73
CA VAL A 12 3.70 0.43 -5.53
C VAL A 12 4.27 -0.64 -4.60
N GLU A 13 4.71 -1.76 -5.15
CA GLU A 13 5.20 -2.91 -4.38
C GLU A 13 6.41 -2.53 -3.53
N GLN A 14 7.46 -1.99 -4.15
CA GLN A 14 8.66 -1.58 -3.44
C GLN A 14 8.40 -0.42 -2.46
N THR A 15 7.46 0.46 -2.79
CA THR A 15 7.09 1.58 -1.92
C THR A 15 6.40 1.09 -0.65
N LEU A 16 5.42 0.19 -0.79
CA LEU A 16 4.71 -0.39 0.36
C LEU A 16 5.63 -1.21 1.28
N ASP A 17 6.79 -1.65 0.79
CA ASP A 17 7.77 -2.37 1.59
C ASP A 17 8.57 -1.50 2.57
N ILE A 18 8.65 -0.19 2.33
CA ILE A 18 9.54 0.72 3.07
C ILE A 18 8.79 1.81 3.85
N VAL A 19 7.49 1.93 3.65
CA VAL A 19 6.66 2.95 4.31
C VAL A 19 5.86 2.36 5.47
N ASP A 20 5.70 3.12 6.54
CA ASP A 20 4.82 2.74 7.66
C ASP A 20 3.33 2.89 7.29
N ARG A 21 3.02 3.89 6.47
CA ARG A 21 1.66 4.29 6.07
C ARG A 21 1.67 4.74 4.62
N ALA A 22 0.56 4.50 3.93
CA ALA A 22 0.38 4.94 2.55
C ALA A 22 -0.96 5.66 2.35
N TYR A 23 -0.99 6.47 1.29
CA TYR A 23 -2.15 7.22 0.82
C TYR A 23 -2.32 6.93 -0.67
N ILE A 24 -3.50 6.45 -1.07
CA ILE A 24 -3.83 6.17 -2.47
C ILE A 24 -4.70 7.31 -2.99
N MET A 25 -4.21 8.00 -4.01
CA MET A 25 -4.85 9.18 -4.58
C MET A 25 -5.33 8.92 -6.01
N PHE A 26 -6.57 9.33 -6.31
CA PHE A 26 -7.17 9.29 -7.64
C PHE A 26 -8.04 10.53 -7.84
N GLU A 27 -8.03 11.12 -9.03
CA GLU A 27 -8.80 12.34 -9.37
C GLU A 27 -8.60 13.50 -8.37
N GLY A 28 -7.36 13.68 -7.89
CA GLY A 28 -7.02 14.73 -6.94
C GLY A 28 -7.60 14.54 -5.53
N ARG A 29 -8.09 13.34 -5.20
CA ARG A 29 -8.64 13.01 -3.87
C ARG A 29 -7.98 11.77 -3.29
N VAL A 30 -7.77 11.77 -1.98
CA VAL A 30 -7.36 10.57 -1.24
C VAL A 30 -8.55 9.62 -1.21
N GLN A 31 -8.39 8.47 -1.84
CA GLN A 31 -9.43 7.44 -1.94
C GLN A 31 -9.33 6.38 -0.85
N ALA A 32 -8.12 6.16 -0.33
CA ALA A 32 -7.83 5.26 0.79
C ALA A 32 -6.53 5.70 1.49
N SER A 33 -6.44 5.42 2.79
CA SER A 33 -5.25 5.70 3.59
C SER A 33 -5.21 4.78 4.80
N GLY A 34 -4.03 4.35 5.21
CA GLY A 34 -3.89 3.43 6.34
C GLY A 34 -2.48 2.90 6.50
N SER A 35 -2.33 1.90 7.38
CA SER A 35 -1.12 1.07 7.35
C SER A 35 -1.07 0.26 6.06
N VAL A 36 0.11 -0.21 5.69
CA VAL A 36 0.28 -1.10 4.53
C VAL A 36 -0.61 -2.33 4.65
N ARG A 37 -0.72 -2.91 5.86
CA ARG A 37 -1.59 -4.06 6.13
C ARG A 37 -3.05 -3.73 5.86
N ASP A 38 -3.56 -2.63 6.40
CA ASP A 38 -4.98 -2.25 6.22
C ASP A 38 -5.31 -2.06 4.74
N LEU A 39 -4.42 -1.42 3.98
CA LEU A 39 -4.63 -1.16 2.55
C LEU A 39 -4.57 -2.43 1.68
N VAL A 40 -3.71 -3.39 2.02
CA VAL A 40 -3.58 -4.66 1.28
C VAL A 40 -4.79 -5.58 1.53
N TYR A 41 -5.40 -5.49 2.71
CA TYR A 41 -6.59 -6.25 3.07
C TYR A 41 -7.91 -5.50 2.82
N ASP A 42 -7.84 -4.25 2.35
CA ASP A 42 -9.00 -3.52 1.85
C ASP A 42 -9.35 -4.01 0.42
N ASP A 43 -10.48 -4.71 0.28
CA ASP A 43 -10.91 -5.28 -0.99
C ASP A 43 -11.20 -4.22 -2.07
N ARG A 44 -11.59 -3.00 -1.68
CA ARG A 44 -11.77 -1.89 -2.63
C ARG A 44 -10.40 -1.44 -3.17
N VAL A 45 -9.39 -1.32 -2.32
CA VAL A 45 -8.01 -0.99 -2.75
C VAL A 45 -7.41 -2.10 -3.61
N ALA A 46 -7.62 -3.36 -3.22
CA ALA A 46 -7.17 -4.52 -3.97
C ALA A 46 -7.76 -4.54 -5.39
N GLN A 47 -9.04 -4.23 -5.54
CA GLN A 47 -9.73 -4.24 -6.83
C GLN A 47 -9.42 -3.00 -7.69
N LEU A 48 -9.42 -1.80 -7.09
CA LEU A 48 -9.33 -0.54 -7.83
C LEU A 48 -7.89 -0.09 -8.11
N TYR A 49 -6.91 -0.53 -7.31
CA TYR A 49 -5.54 -0.01 -7.39
C TYR A 49 -4.47 -1.10 -7.53
N LEU A 50 -4.46 -2.10 -6.65
CA LEU A 50 -3.37 -3.09 -6.63
C LEU A 50 -3.52 -4.17 -7.71
N GLY A 51 -4.75 -4.57 -8.01
CA GLY A 51 -5.05 -5.72 -8.85
C GLY A 51 -4.80 -7.05 -8.12
N PRO A 52 -5.32 -8.17 -8.67
CA PRO A 52 -5.34 -9.47 -7.98
C PRO A 52 -3.94 -10.04 -7.74
N THR A 53 -3.04 -9.96 -8.72
CA THR A 53 -1.69 -10.54 -8.63
C THR A 53 -0.84 -9.88 -7.56
N LEU A 54 -0.80 -8.54 -7.52
CA LEU A 54 -0.02 -7.81 -6.52
C LEU A 54 -0.64 -7.99 -5.13
N THR A 55 -1.96 -7.93 -5.03
CA THR A 55 -2.68 -8.18 -3.77
C THR A 55 -2.31 -9.53 -3.17
N ALA A 56 -2.38 -10.60 -3.96
CA ALA A 56 -2.05 -11.95 -3.49
C ALA A 56 -0.60 -12.03 -2.98
N ARG A 57 0.35 -11.42 -3.70
CA ARG A 57 1.76 -11.42 -3.31
C ARG A 57 2.03 -10.64 -2.03
N LEU A 58 1.42 -9.45 -1.88
CA LEU A 58 1.56 -8.62 -0.68
C LEU A 58 0.94 -9.31 0.54
N ARG A 59 -0.24 -9.94 0.41
CA ARG A 59 -0.88 -10.71 1.48
C ARG A 59 0.01 -11.87 1.95
N ALA A 60 0.51 -12.68 1.02
CA ALA A 60 1.43 -13.78 1.34
C ALA A 60 2.69 -13.31 2.07
N ARG A 61 3.24 -12.15 1.69
CA ARG A 61 4.42 -11.58 2.34
C ARG A 61 4.14 -11.08 3.76
N LEU A 62 2.98 -10.45 3.97
CA LEU A 62 2.56 -9.98 5.30
C LEU A 62 2.25 -11.14 6.25
N GLU A 63 1.73 -12.25 5.74
CA GLU A 63 1.49 -13.47 6.52
C GLU A 63 2.80 -14.16 6.95
N ALA A 64 3.85 -14.14 6.10
CA ALA A 64 5.14 -14.73 6.42
C ALA A 64 5.92 -14.02 7.53
N VAL A 65 5.51 -12.79 7.90
CA VAL A 65 6.18 -11.94 8.91
C VAL A 65 5.36 -11.89 10.22
N ALA A 66 4.15 -12.47 10.24
CA ALA A 66 3.27 -12.56 11.41
C ALA A 66 3.54 -13.82 12.24
#